data_AF-A0A219B263-F1
#
_entry.id   AF-A0A219B263-F1
#
_cell.length_a   1.000
_cell.length_b   1.000
_cell.length_c   1.000
_cell.angle_alpha   90.00
_cell.angle_beta   90.00
_cell.angle_gamma   90.00
#
_symmetry.space_group_name_H-M   'P 1'
#
loop_
_entity.id
_entity.type
_entity.pdbx_description
1 polymer ?
#
loop_
_entity_poly.entity_id
_entity_poly.type
_entity_poly.pdbx_seq_one_letter_code
_entity_poly.pdbx_strand_id
1 'polypeptide(L)'
;METCDPPSLPEPPRAGAAGRSRPWGERRSARRRCADVSLRQTPQCRRPLPGYRSVTGFRAIRGARTQSGHGRTWADTGRLGRTGGSALGARSIPRLTAVLAAGLASAAFQNAPPPVLEAETSGTLTLPDRTDHWLYIAGNRGSFTIVDTDEGKVLGTIHGGRAPVLALSPDDEEYYVSESYWAKENRGERFDMVTVYDARTLELTEEIELPGRLIASGRIPFFSTSADGSLGYVFNLEPASSVQVVDLDGKRFLNTVEIPGCGLIFPFGDDGFASLCADGALATVMLDDAGAGSMVTSAPFFDAENDPVFEESPVDRRTGEALFITYSGQVNPVMLGAEPQFAEPWSIQRAAGLSAAEADVEQETWRPGGRRPFAVHRDSGMLFVLMHTGTHWTQKEHGIEVWAIDTHTKDLKGRFDLPTSGRAIAVSQDDDPLLYVSGDGGWLWIMDPDTGKIVRQMPEMGRAGMMLVPGF
;
A
#
# COMPACT_ATOMS: atom_id res chain seq x y z
N MET A 1 38.85 -10.39 39.15
CA MET A 1 39.99 -10.21 38.23
C MET A 1 40.60 -11.58 38.03
N GLU A 2 40.01 -12.34 37.12
CA GLU A 2 40.48 -13.66 36.67
C GLU A 2 39.77 -13.89 35.32
N THR A 3 40.52 -14.27 34.30
CA THR A 3 40.07 -14.42 32.91
C THR A 3 40.30 -15.86 32.47
N CYS A 4 39.33 -16.45 31.80
CA CYS A 4 39.47 -17.78 31.21
C CYS A 4 39.37 -17.66 29.68
N ASP A 5 40.46 -17.97 28.99
CA ASP A 5 40.53 -17.93 27.53
C ASP A 5 39.71 -19.07 26.88
N PRO A 6 39.13 -18.84 25.68
CA PRO A 6 38.49 -19.89 24.90
C PRO A 6 39.53 -20.83 24.24
N PRO A 7 39.20 -22.11 24.00
CA PRO A 7 40.10 -23.06 23.36
C PRO A 7 40.31 -22.76 21.87
N SER A 8 41.53 -22.98 21.37
CA SER A 8 41.92 -22.73 19.99
C SER A 8 41.43 -23.80 19.00
N LEU A 9 41.15 -23.37 17.76
CA LEU A 9 40.86 -24.25 16.63
C LEU A 9 42.17 -24.70 15.93
N PRO A 10 42.23 -25.92 15.36
CA PRO A 10 43.40 -26.39 14.63
C PRO A 10 43.52 -25.79 13.22
N GLU A 11 44.74 -25.47 12.80
CA GLU A 11 45.03 -24.94 11.46
C GLU A 11 44.91 -26.00 10.34
N PRO A 12 44.49 -25.61 9.12
CA PRO A 12 44.57 -26.47 7.93
C PRO A 12 45.98 -26.44 7.29
N PRO A 13 46.51 -27.58 6.80
CA PRO A 13 47.82 -27.63 6.16
C PRO A 13 47.82 -26.98 4.77
N ARG A 14 48.89 -26.23 4.44
CA ARG A 14 49.05 -25.56 3.14
C ARG A 14 49.75 -26.43 2.09
N ALA A 15 49.16 -26.44 0.89
CA ALA A 15 49.77 -26.55 -0.44
C ALA A 15 50.87 -27.60 -0.73
N GLY A 16 50.53 -28.58 -1.57
CA GLY A 16 51.48 -29.32 -2.43
C GLY A 16 51.09 -29.14 -3.90
N ALA A 17 52.06 -29.05 -4.82
CA ALA A 17 51.83 -28.58 -6.20
C ALA A 17 52.16 -29.63 -7.29
N ALA A 18 51.56 -29.40 -8.47
CA ALA A 18 51.86 -29.98 -9.78
C ALA A 18 51.54 -31.48 -10.05
N GLY A 19 50.72 -31.73 -11.07
CA GLY A 19 50.48 -33.04 -11.70
C GLY A 19 49.71 -32.84 -13.02
N ARG A 20 50.02 -33.61 -14.08
CA ARG A 20 49.52 -33.32 -15.45
C ARG A 20 48.56 -34.38 -16.01
N SER A 21 47.55 -33.88 -16.75
CA SER A 21 47.00 -34.41 -18.01
C SER A 21 46.40 -35.83 -18.13
N ARG A 22 45.06 -35.85 -18.32
CA ARG A 22 44.31 -36.64 -19.35
C ARG A 22 44.30 -38.20 -19.22
N PRO A 23 43.50 -38.95 -20.01
CA PRO A 23 42.02 -38.86 -20.04
C PRO A 23 41.29 -40.23 -20.14
N TRP A 24 39.95 -40.22 -20.00
CA TRP A 24 38.97 -41.20 -20.52
C TRP A 24 39.01 -42.67 -20.02
N GLY A 25 37.83 -43.28 -19.89
CA GLY A 25 37.69 -44.71 -19.57
C GLY A 25 36.27 -45.12 -19.19
N GLU A 26 35.43 -45.45 -20.17
CA GLU A 26 34.12 -46.08 -19.91
C GLU A 26 34.27 -47.44 -19.21
N ARG A 27 33.32 -47.78 -18.33
CA ARG A 27 32.86 -49.18 -18.23
C ARG A 27 31.42 -49.28 -17.70
N ARG A 28 30.70 -50.29 -18.19
CA ARG A 28 29.25 -50.45 -18.03
C ARG A 28 28.87 -51.36 -16.85
N SER A 29 27.69 -51.09 -16.30
CA SER A 29 26.67 -52.06 -15.83
C SER A 29 27.08 -53.26 -14.94
N ALA A 30 26.53 -53.30 -13.73
CA ALA A 30 26.16 -54.56 -13.06
C ALA A 30 24.91 -54.38 -12.17
N ARG A 31 23.77 -54.94 -12.57
CA ARG A 31 22.64 -55.18 -11.65
C ARG A 31 22.93 -56.41 -10.80
N ARG A 32 22.84 -56.33 -9.47
CA ARG A 32 22.56 -57.49 -8.60
C ARG A 32 21.61 -57.07 -7.47
N ARG A 33 20.66 -57.95 -7.14
CA ARG A 33 19.76 -57.85 -5.98
C ARG A 33 20.06 -58.99 -5.01
N CYS A 34 20.26 -58.66 -3.75
CA CYS A 34 20.16 -59.45 -2.51
C CYS A 34 20.09 -58.41 -1.36
N ALA A 35 19.55 -58.65 -0.17
CA ALA A 35 18.53 -59.56 0.35
C ALA A 35 18.29 -59.10 1.82
N ASP A 36 17.22 -59.54 2.48
CA ASP A 36 16.85 -59.03 3.83
C ASP A 36 17.88 -59.27 4.94
N VAL A 37 17.94 -58.31 5.88
CA VAL A 37 18.36 -58.54 7.28
C VAL A 37 17.41 -57.77 8.20
N SER A 38 16.68 -58.50 9.05
CA SER A 38 15.79 -57.90 10.08
C SER A 38 16.52 -57.65 11.39
N LEU A 39 16.09 -56.63 12.15
CA LEU A 39 16.50 -56.43 13.55
C LEU A 39 15.31 -56.42 14.50
N ARG A 40 15.48 -56.97 15.71
CA ARG A 40 14.49 -57.02 16.79
C ARG A 40 15.03 -56.46 18.10
N GLN A 41 14.26 -55.54 18.69
CA GLN A 41 13.90 -55.48 20.13
C GLN A 41 14.99 -55.27 21.23
N THR A 42 15.01 -54.03 21.77
CA THR A 42 14.92 -53.67 23.23
C THR A 42 16.07 -54.07 24.20
N PRO A 43 16.40 -53.27 25.27
CA PRO A 43 15.48 -52.85 26.35
C PRO A 43 15.65 -51.43 26.95
N GLN A 44 14.84 -51.13 27.98
CA GLN A 44 14.70 -49.84 28.68
C GLN A 44 15.52 -49.76 30.00
N CYS A 45 15.84 -48.55 30.48
CA CYS A 45 16.05 -48.28 31.91
C CYS A 45 15.66 -46.83 32.32
N ARG A 46 15.86 -46.41 33.58
CA ARG A 46 15.11 -45.31 34.30
C ARG A 46 16.07 -44.46 35.18
N ARG A 47 15.76 -43.27 35.74
CA ARG A 47 14.53 -42.45 35.97
C ARG A 47 14.90 -40.92 36.03
N PRO A 48 13.97 -39.93 36.00
CA PRO A 48 14.29 -38.50 35.85
C PRO A 48 14.06 -37.57 37.08
N LEU A 49 14.66 -36.35 37.07
CA LEU A 49 14.39 -35.16 37.91
C LEU A 49 14.76 -33.86 37.12
N PRO A 50 14.31 -32.64 37.50
CA PRO A 50 12.95 -32.27 37.90
C PRO A 50 12.41 -30.95 37.27
N GLY A 51 11.10 -30.89 37.03
CA GLY A 51 10.27 -29.71 37.36
C GLY A 51 10.32 -28.44 36.50
N TYR A 52 9.29 -28.25 35.67
CA TYR A 52 8.64 -26.94 35.49
C TYR A 52 7.11 -27.12 35.60
N ARG A 53 6.40 -26.13 36.16
CA ARG A 53 4.95 -26.22 36.38
C ARG A 53 4.17 -25.71 35.16
N SER A 54 3.31 -26.56 34.58
CA SER A 54 2.20 -26.11 33.75
C SER A 54 0.99 -25.73 34.64
N VAL A 55 0.26 -24.69 34.25
CA VAL A 55 -1.01 -24.31 34.86
C VAL A 55 -2.12 -24.43 33.81
N THR A 56 -2.89 -25.50 33.88
CA THR A 56 -4.11 -25.69 33.09
C THR A 56 -5.32 -25.73 34.02
N GLY A 57 -6.31 -24.88 33.75
CA GLY A 57 -7.39 -24.59 34.71
C GLY A 57 -8.71 -24.14 34.11
N PHE A 58 -8.98 -24.43 32.83
CA PHE A 58 -10.29 -24.17 32.23
C PHE A 58 -11.35 -25.14 32.77
N ARG A 59 -12.29 -24.62 33.54
CA ARG A 59 -13.42 -25.38 34.10
C ARG A 59 -14.73 -24.85 33.52
N ALA A 60 -15.40 -25.66 32.71
CA ALA A 60 -16.68 -25.30 32.11
C ALA A 60 -17.81 -25.24 33.16
N ILE A 61 -18.70 -24.25 33.06
CA ILE A 61 -19.95 -24.16 33.81
C ILE A 61 -21.08 -23.81 32.83
N ARG A 62 -22.14 -24.61 32.82
CA ARG A 62 -23.48 -24.23 32.31
C ARG A 62 -24.38 -24.03 33.53
N GLY A 63 -25.22 -22.99 33.57
CA GLY A 63 -26.27 -22.94 34.60
C GLY A 63 -27.03 -21.63 34.78
N ALA A 64 -28.31 -21.66 34.39
CA ALA A 64 -29.44 -20.90 34.95
C ALA A 64 -29.54 -19.36 34.73
N ARG A 65 -30.78 -18.89 34.85
CA ARG A 65 -31.26 -17.51 34.66
C ARG A 65 -31.49 -16.83 36.02
N THR A 66 -31.43 -15.50 36.04
CA THR A 66 -32.30 -14.65 36.89
C THR A 66 -32.66 -13.37 36.11
N GLN A 67 -33.77 -12.72 36.48
CA GLN A 67 -34.28 -11.53 35.80
C GLN A 67 -34.10 -10.27 36.65
N SER A 68 -33.55 -9.21 36.04
CA SER A 68 -34.00 -7.84 36.25
C SER A 68 -33.58 -6.98 35.05
N GLY A 69 -34.35 -5.99 34.58
CA GLY A 69 -35.73 -5.68 34.93
C GLY A 69 -36.02 -4.20 35.15
N HIS A 70 -35.62 -3.32 34.23
CA HIS A 70 -36.03 -1.91 34.21
C HIS A 70 -36.16 -1.41 32.77
N GLY A 71 -37.37 -1.01 32.38
CA GLY A 71 -37.64 -0.20 31.19
C GLY A 71 -38.61 0.91 31.57
N ARG A 72 -38.48 2.09 30.97
CA ARG A 72 -39.44 3.20 31.12
C ARG A 72 -39.65 3.85 29.75
N THR A 73 -40.92 4.00 29.39
CA THR A 73 -41.39 4.66 28.18
C THR A 73 -41.60 6.16 28.42
N TRP A 74 -41.58 6.95 27.34
CA TRP A 74 -42.12 8.30 27.34
C TRP A 74 -43.61 8.27 26.96
N ALA A 75 -44.44 9.03 27.68
CA ALA A 75 -45.83 9.32 27.34
C ALA A 75 -46.31 10.58 28.07
N ASP A 76 -47.09 11.43 27.40
CA ASP A 76 -47.65 12.67 27.93
C ASP A 76 -48.81 12.47 28.92
N THR A 77 -49.01 13.44 29.83
CA THR A 77 -50.31 14.10 30.08
C THR A 77 -50.16 15.26 31.10
N GLY A 78 -50.47 16.50 30.71
CA GLY A 78 -50.34 17.70 31.56
C GLY A 78 -51.66 18.21 32.19
N ARG A 79 -51.66 19.42 32.80
CA ARG A 79 -52.88 20.29 32.96
C ARG A 79 -52.66 21.69 33.58
N LEU A 80 -53.27 22.71 32.93
CA LEU A 80 -54.04 23.88 33.44
C LEU A 80 -53.42 25.06 34.26
N GLY A 81 -53.76 26.29 33.79
CA GLY A 81 -53.77 27.58 34.51
C GLY A 81 -53.79 28.78 33.52
N ARG A 82 -54.91 29.39 33.08
CA ARG A 82 -55.81 30.41 33.70
C ARG A 82 -55.06 31.72 34.13
N THR A 83 -55.46 32.97 33.85
CA THR A 83 -56.76 33.64 33.45
C THR A 83 -56.57 35.00 32.73
N GLY A 84 -57.58 35.48 31.96
CA GLY A 84 -57.77 36.88 31.48
C GLY A 84 -57.18 37.19 30.09
N GLY A 85 -57.69 38.09 29.22
CA GLY A 85 -58.79 39.09 29.28
C GLY A 85 -58.26 40.51 28.93
N SER A 86 -58.81 41.34 28.03
CA SER A 86 -60.07 41.33 27.24
C SER A 86 -60.04 42.37 26.09
N ALA A 87 -60.95 42.27 25.10
CA ALA A 87 -61.46 43.36 24.22
C ALA A 87 -60.49 44.00 23.17
N LEU A 88 -60.90 44.69 22.08
CA LEU A 88 -62.17 44.80 21.30
C LEU A 88 -61.87 45.43 19.89
N GLY A 89 -62.81 45.34 18.92
CA GLY A 89 -62.80 46.14 17.67
C GLY A 89 -62.34 45.37 16.41
N ALA A 90 -63.16 44.71 15.58
CA ALA A 90 -64.43 45.08 14.94
C ALA A 90 -64.31 46.00 13.69
N ARG A 91 -64.30 45.40 12.49
CA ARG A 91 -64.84 45.96 11.23
C ARG A 91 -65.65 44.90 10.48
N SER A 92 -66.56 45.34 9.62
CA SER A 92 -67.80 44.62 9.29
C SER A 92 -67.92 44.14 7.82
N ILE A 93 -68.80 43.15 7.63
CA ILE A 93 -69.10 42.46 6.37
C ILE A 93 -70.28 43.12 5.63
N PRO A 94 -70.23 43.22 4.29
CA PRO A 94 -71.37 42.81 3.45
C PRO A 94 -70.91 41.86 2.32
N ARG A 95 -71.42 40.62 2.19
CA ARG A 95 -72.77 40.17 1.78
C ARG A 95 -73.01 40.21 0.25
N LEU A 96 -72.95 39.03 -0.38
CA LEU A 96 -73.79 38.48 -1.48
C LEU A 96 -73.11 37.16 -1.93
N THR A 97 -73.53 35.96 -1.54
CA THR A 97 -74.59 35.12 -2.18
C THR A 97 -74.64 35.25 -3.71
N ALA A 98 -74.58 34.18 -4.50
CA ALA A 98 -75.20 32.86 -4.28
C ALA A 98 -74.61 31.71 -5.15
N VAL A 99 -75.24 30.54 -5.06
CA VAL A 99 -75.14 29.34 -5.92
C VAL A 99 -73.80 28.59 -5.91
N LEU A 100 -73.78 27.49 -5.15
CA LEU A 100 -72.85 26.38 -5.37
C LEU A 100 -73.42 25.49 -6.49
N ALA A 101 -72.87 25.58 -7.70
CA ALA A 101 -73.20 24.69 -8.81
C ALA A 101 -71.94 23.96 -9.28
N ALA A 102 -71.85 22.66 -9.00
CA ALA A 102 -70.69 21.85 -9.34
C ALA A 102 -70.67 21.54 -10.84
N GLY A 103 -70.07 22.44 -11.63
CA GLY A 103 -69.69 22.15 -13.01
C GLY A 103 -68.61 21.07 -13.03
N LEU A 104 -69.00 19.82 -13.32
CA LEU A 104 -68.08 18.70 -13.52
C LEU A 104 -67.29 18.91 -14.81
N ALA A 105 -66.23 19.72 -14.73
CA ALA A 105 -65.19 19.76 -15.73
C ALA A 105 -64.42 18.44 -15.66
N SER A 106 -64.84 17.46 -16.46
CA SER A 106 -64.10 16.22 -16.70
C SER A 106 -62.77 16.54 -17.37
N ALA A 107 -61.77 16.89 -16.57
CA ALA A 107 -60.38 16.92 -16.99
C ALA A 107 -60.00 15.51 -17.42
N ALA A 108 -60.03 15.27 -18.73
CA ALA A 108 -59.60 14.02 -19.32
C ALA A 108 -58.10 13.91 -19.10
N PHE A 109 -57.70 13.27 -17.99
CA PHE A 109 -56.36 12.73 -17.85
C PHE A 109 -56.12 11.83 -19.06
N GLN A 110 -55.30 12.30 -19.99
CA GLN A 110 -54.78 11.45 -21.03
C GLN A 110 -53.93 10.40 -20.33
N ASN A 111 -54.42 9.17 -20.29
CA ASN A 111 -53.62 8.00 -19.95
C ASN A 111 -52.59 7.82 -21.07
N ALA A 112 -51.53 8.64 -21.04
CA ALA A 112 -50.29 8.29 -21.69
C ALA A 112 -49.92 6.88 -21.19
N PRO A 113 -49.61 5.93 -22.08
CA PRO A 113 -49.09 4.65 -21.63
C PRO A 113 -47.85 4.92 -20.77
N PRO A 114 -47.60 4.11 -19.72
CA PRO A 114 -46.37 4.25 -18.95
C PRO A 114 -45.17 4.20 -19.93
N PRO A 115 -44.13 5.01 -19.71
CA PRO A 115 -42.98 5.01 -20.60
C PRO A 115 -42.47 3.58 -20.73
N VAL A 116 -42.33 3.12 -21.98
CA VAL A 116 -41.76 1.80 -22.26
C VAL A 116 -40.30 1.89 -21.85
N LEU A 117 -40.00 1.40 -20.66
CA LEU A 117 -38.63 1.23 -20.19
C LEU A 117 -37.90 0.37 -21.22
N GLU A 118 -36.73 0.81 -21.64
CA GLU A 118 -35.91 0.00 -22.54
C GLU A 118 -35.56 -1.33 -21.86
N ALA A 119 -35.49 -2.40 -22.65
CA ALA A 119 -35.23 -3.72 -22.09
C ALA A 119 -33.75 -3.81 -21.69
N GLU A 120 -33.48 -3.83 -20.38
CA GLU A 120 -32.16 -4.01 -19.77
C GLU A 120 -31.34 -5.11 -20.49
N THR A 121 -30.37 -4.70 -21.32
CA THR A 121 -29.50 -5.62 -22.04
C THR A 121 -28.30 -6.01 -21.18
N SER A 122 -28.32 -7.22 -20.64
CA SER A 122 -27.17 -7.77 -19.91
C SER A 122 -25.94 -7.93 -20.83
N GLY A 123 -24.80 -7.43 -20.39
CA GLY A 123 -23.51 -7.53 -21.07
C GLY A 123 -22.36 -7.12 -20.16
N THR A 124 -21.13 -7.44 -20.56
CA THR A 124 -19.91 -6.96 -19.89
C THR A 124 -19.59 -5.55 -20.38
N LEU A 125 -19.32 -4.62 -19.47
CA LEU A 125 -18.79 -3.30 -19.81
C LEU A 125 -17.26 -3.37 -19.87
N THR A 126 -16.68 -2.79 -20.91
CA THR A 126 -15.25 -2.43 -20.93
C THR A 126 -15.06 -1.06 -20.31
N LEU A 127 -13.88 -0.83 -19.74
CA LEU A 127 -13.47 0.49 -19.29
C LEU A 127 -13.33 1.46 -20.49
N PRO A 128 -13.60 2.77 -20.28
CA PRO A 128 -13.26 3.80 -21.26
C PRO A 128 -11.73 3.97 -21.36
N ASP A 129 -11.28 4.86 -22.24
CA ASP A 129 -9.88 5.26 -22.30
C ASP A 129 -9.45 5.91 -20.96
N ARG A 130 -8.19 5.71 -20.53
CA ARG A 130 -7.71 6.22 -19.24
C ARG A 130 -7.60 7.75 -19.26
N THR A 131 -7.87 8.38 -18.12
CA THR A 131 -7.55 9.80 -17.87
C THR A 131 -6.66 9.92 -16.64
N ASP A 132 -5.88 11.00 -16.54
CA ASP A 132 -4.91 11.21 -15.46
C ASP A 132 -5.54 11.33 -14.06
N HIS A 133 -6.85 11.64 -14.02
CA HIS A 133 -7.71 11.65 -12.84
C HIS A 133 -8.30 10.27 -12.45
N TRP A 134 -7.76 9.18 -13.01
CA TRP A 134 -8.02 7.83 -12.47
C TRP A 134 -7.20 7.59 -11.20
N LEU A 135 -7.80 6.89 -10.23
CA LEU A 135 -7.16 6.50 -8.99
C LEU A 135 -7.38 5.00 -8.72
N TYR A 136 -6.28 4.27 -8.55
CA TYR A 136 -6.28 2.84 -8.28
C TYR A 136 -6.08 2.62 -6.77
N ILE A 137 -7.13 2.18 -6.08
CA ILE A 137 -7.19 2.14 -4.61
C ILE A 137 -7.11 0.69 -4.12
N ALA A 138 -6.10 0.36 -3.31
CA ALA A 138 -5.96 -0.96 -2.71
C ALA A 138 -7.05 -1.21 -1.65
N GLY A 139 -8.06 -2.00 -2.04
CA GLY A 139 -9.24 -2.33 -1.27
C GLY A 139 -9.06 -3.52 -0.32
N ASN A 140 -10.17 -3.94 0.29
CA ASN A 140 -10.16 -5.07 1.21
C ASN A 140 -9.85 -6.40 0.49
N ARG A 141 -9.15 -7.29 1.19
CA ARG A 141 -8.79 -8.67 0.77
C ARG A 141 -7.80 -8.81 -0.40
N GLY A 142 -7.32 -7.73 -1.02
CA GLY A 142 -6.31 -7.79 -2.10
C GLY A 142 -6.81 -7.35 -3.47
N SER A 143 -7.94 -6.66 -3.58
CA SER A 143 -8.39 -6.05 -4.83
C SER A 143 -7.88 -4.61 -4.99
N PHE A 144 -7.85 -4.11 -6.22
CA PHE A 144 -7.60 -2.69 -6.53
C PHE A 144 -8.82 -2.11 -7.24
N THR A 145 -9.51 -1.18 -6.59
CA THR A 145 -10.69 -0.52 -7.16
C THR A 145 -10.26 0.66 -8.01
N ILE A 146 -10.72 0.70 -9.25
CA ILE A 146 -10.42 1.76 -10.22
C ILE A 146 -11.51 2.83 -10.11
N VAL A 147 -11.10 4.08 -9.94
CA VAL A 147 -11.99 5.21 -9.67
C VAL A 147 -11.71 6.35 -10.63
N ASP A 148 -12.74 6.80 -11.34
CA ASP A 148 -12.79 8.10 -12.00
C ASP A 148 -13.05 9.16 -10.90
N THR A 149 -12.09 10.06 -10.67
CA THR A 149 -12.21 11.09 -9.61
C THR A 149 -12.85 12.39 -10.09
N ASP A 150 -12.92 12.62 -11.41
CA ASP A 150 -13.67 13.71 -12.03
C ASP A 150 -15.18 13.53 -11.85
N GLU A 151 -15.72 12.33 -12.12
CA GLU A 151 -17.12 11.98 -11.85
C GLU A 151 -17.32 11.55 -10.38
N GLY A 152 -16.34 10.91 -9.75
CA GLY A 152 -16.46 10.31 -8.42
C GLY A 152 -17.08 8.92 -8.45
N LYS A 153 -16.57 8.05 -9.31
CA LYS A 153 -17.26 6.86 -9.81
C LYS A 153 -16.31 5.68 -9.86
N VAL A 154 -16.73 4.56 -9.28
CA VAL A 154 -16.02 3.28 -9.45
C VAL A 154 -16.24 2.80 -10.88
N LEU A 155 -15.16 2.63 -11.63
CA LEU A 155 -15.18 2.12 -13.00
C LEU A 155 -15.06 0.59 -13.05
N GLY A 156 -14.24 0.02 -12.17
CA GLY A 156 -13.91 -1.40 -12.18
C GLY A 156 -13.15 -1.83 -10.92
N THR A 157 -12.74 -3.09 -10.87
CA THR A 157 -11.90 -3.62 -9.79
C THR A 157 -11.05 -4.77 -10.30
N ILE A 158 -9.73 -4.61 -10.22
CA ILE A 158 -8.76 -5.69 -10.43
C ILE A 158 -8.78 -6.57 -9.19
N HIS A 159 -8.88 -7.88 -9.36
CA HIS A 159 -8.78 -8.83 -8.26
C HIS A 159 -7.34 -9.30 -8.09
N GLY A 160 -6.92 -9.51 -6.86
CA GLY A 160 -5.63 -10.13 -6.55
C GLY A 160 -5.72 -11.10 -5.38
N GLY A 161 -4.72 -11.97 -5.28
CA GLY A 161 -4.54 -13.01 -4.28
C GLY A 161 -3.99 -12.48 -2.95
N ARG A 162 -2.99 -13.17 -2.40
CA ARG A 162 -2.41 -12.80 -1.10
C ARG A 162 -1.30 -11.78 -1.27
N ALA A 163 -1.38 -10.69 -0.50
CA ALA A 163 -0.39 -9.62 -0.52
C ALA A 163 -0.05 -9.14 -1.95
N PRO A 164 -1.07 -8.76 -2.75
CA PRO A 164 -0.81 -8.30 -4.10
C PRO A 164 -0.25 -6.88 -4.07
N VAL A 165 0.51 -6.54 -5.12
CA VAL A 165 0.95 -5.18 -5.42
C VAL A 165 0.74 -4.96 -6.90
N LEU A 166 0.00 -3.90 -7.24
CA LEU A 166 -0.29 -3.47 -8.61
C LEU A 166 0.84 -2.56 -9.11
N ALA A 167 1.21 -2.72 -10.38
CA ALA A 167 1.92 -1.73 -11.18
C ALA A 167 1.15 -1.50 -12.49
N LEU A 168 1.29 -0.31 -13.06
CA LEU A 168 0.65 0.08 -14.33
C LEU A 168 1.67 -0.01 -15.46
N SER A 169 1.23 -0.42 -16.65
CA SER A 169 2.00 -0.21 -17.88
C SER A 169 2.10 1.30 -18.21
N PRO A 170 3.16 1.76 -18.92
CA PRO A 170 3.30 3.17 -19.33
C PRO A 170 2.56 3.52 -20.63
N ASP A 171 2.12 2.52 -21.40
CA ASP A 171 1.33 2.63 -22.64
C ASP A 171 -0.18 2.46 -22.43
N ASP A 172 -0.57 2.10 -21.20
CA ASP A 172 -1.93 1.91 -20.71
C ASP A 172 -2.67 0.70 -21.29
N GLU A 173 -1.95 -0.27 -21.87
CA GLU A 173 -2.53 -1.50 -22.42
C GLU A 173 -2.69 -2.62 -21.36
N GLU A 174 -1.84 -2.67 -20.33
CA GLU A 174 -1.82 -3.74 -19.32
C GLU A 174 -1.76 -3.27 -17.85
N TYR A 175 -2.28 -4.10 -16.94
CA TYR A 175 -2.04 -4.02 -15.50
C TYR A 175 -1.27 -5.25 -15.01
N TYR A 176 -0.24 -5.00 -14.19
CA TYR A 176 0.61 -6.06 -13.62
C TYR A 176 0.34 -6.22 -12.13
N VAL A 177 0.13 -7.44 -11.64
CA VAL A 177 -0.05 -7.71 -10.20
C VAL A 177 0.92 -8.78 -9.73
N SER A 178 1.89 -8.40 -8.88
CA SER A 178 2.73 -9.42 -8.20
C SER A 178 1.96 -10.02 -7.02
N GLU A 179 1.79 -11.33 -6.98
CA GLU A 179 0.90 -11.97 -6.03
C GLU A 179 1.24 -13.42 -5.68
N SER A 180 0.46 -13.98 -4.75
CA SER A 180 0.63 -15.35 -4.26
C SER A 180 -0.71 -16.05 -4.06
N TYR A 181 -0.82 -17.27 -4.57
CA TYR A 181 -1.98 -18.15 -4.42
C TYR A 181 -1.59 -19.48 -3.78
N TRP A 182 -2.58 -20.21 -3.27
CA TRP A 182 -2.41 -21.60 -2.84
C TRP A 182 -3.54 -22.45 -3.41
N ALA A 183 -3.21 -23.70 -3.77
CA ALA A 183 -4.15 -24.68 -4.31
C ALA A 183 -5.41 -24.94 -3.43
N LYS A 184 -5.41 -24.49 -2.16
CA LYS A 184 -6.54 -24.60 -1.20
C LYS A 184 -6.70 -23.32 -0.36
N GLU A 185 -6.68 -22.16 -1.02
CA GLU A 185 -6.81 -20.79 -0.50
C GLU A 185 -5.64 -20.30 0.39
N ASN A 186 -5.28 -21.09 1.41
CA ASN A 186 -4.32 -20.71 2.45
C ASN A 186 -3.28 -21.80 2.79
N ARG A 187 -3.25 -22.89 2.02
CA ARG A 187 -2.42 -24.09 2.27
C ARG A 187 -2.32 -24.97 1.03
N GLY A 188 -1.33 -25.85 1.04
CA GLY A 188 -0.99 -26.71 -0.10
C GLY A 188 0.19 -26.14 -0.86
N GLU A 189 0.27 -26.47 -2.14
CA GLU A 189 1.19 -25.85 -3.10
C GLU A 189 0.95 -24.33 -3.15
N ARG A 190 2.05 -23.57 -3.21
CA ARG A 190 2.10 -22.11 -3.30
C ARG A 190 2.52 -21.76 -4.73
N PHE A 191 1.82 -20.82 -5.34
CA PHE A 191 2.18 -20.24 -6.62
C PHE A 191 2.48 -18.76 -6.36
N ASP A 192 3.68 -18.30 -6.72
CA ASP A 192 4.02 -16.89 -6.78
C ASP A 192 4.13 -16.49 -8.24
N MET A 193 3.64 -15.30 -8.58
CA MET A 193 3.50 -14.88 -9.98
C MET A 193 3.47 -13.36 -10.12
N VAL A 194 3.75 -12.88 -11.33
CA VAL A 194 3.19 -11.62 -11.85
C VAL A 194 2.07 -11.99 -12.80
N THR A 195 0.83 -11.66 -12.44
CA THR A 195 -0.32 -11.78 -13.34
C THR A 195 -0.46 -10.52 -14.19
N VAL A 196 -0.97 -10.71 -15.40
CA VAL A 196 -1.17 -9.65 -16.39
C VAL A 196 -2.66 -9.56 -16.72
N TYR A 197 -3.21 -8.35 -16.72
CA TYR A 197 -4.60 -8.08 -17.08
C TYR A 197 -4.68 -7.05 -18.21
N ASP A 198 -5.57 -7.26 -19.17
CA ASP A 198 -5.93 -6.25 -20.17
C ASP A 198 -6.52 -5.02 -19.46
N ALA A 199 -5.98 -3.83 -19.74
CA ALA A 199 -6.30 -2.62 -19.01
C ALA A 199 -7.72 -2.07 -19.28
N ARG A 200 -8.41 -2.60 -20.31
CA ARG A 200 -9.76 -2.21 -20.76
C ARG A 200 -10.83 -3.22 -20.36
N THR A 201 -10.57 -4.52 -20.48
CA THR A 201 -11.54 -5.59 -20.19
C THR A 201 -11.43 -6.11 -18.75
N LEU A 202 -10.27 -5.90 -18.10
CA LEU A 202 -9.88 -6.53 -16.84
C LEU A 202 -9.83 -8.07 -16.89
N GLU A 203 -9.72 -8.66 -18.09
CA GLU A 203 -9.50 -10.09 -18.26
C GLU A 203 -8.02 -10.43 -17.97
N LEU A 204 -7.80 -11.53 -17.23
CA LEU A 204 -6.47 -12.10 -16.99
C LEU A 204 -5.93 -12.65 -18.32
N THR A 205 -4.83 -12.09 -18.82
CA THR A 205 -4.21 -12.48 -20.09
C THR A 205 -3.06 -13.46 -19.91
N GLU A 206 -2.31 -13.39 -18.80
CA GLU A 206 -1.12 -14.22 -18.57
C GLU A 206 -0.77 -14.41 -17.07
N GLU A 207 -0.14 -15.54 -16.73
CA GLU A 207 0.32 -15.89 -15.37
C GLU A 207 1.85 -16.17 -15.36
N ILE A 208 2.68 -15.16 -15.13
CA ILE A 208 4.14 -15.31 -15.17
C ILE A 208 4.66 -15.89 -13.84
N GLU A 209 4.98 -17.20 -13.82
CA GLU A 209 5.52 -17.89 -12.63
C GLU A 209 6.83 -17.27 -12.10
N LEU A 210 6.94 -17.16 -10.77
CA LEU A 210 8.14 -16.71 -10.06
C LEU A 210 8.72 -17.85 -9.19
N PRO A 211 10.06 -17.95 -9.03
CA PRO A 211 10.67 -18.93 -8.12
C PRO A 211 10.42 -18.63 -6.63
N GLY A 212 9.96 -17.41 -6.30
CA GLY A 212 9.54 -17.01 -4.95
C GLY A 212 9.54 -15.49 -4.76
N ARG A 213 8.64 -14.96 -3.93
CA ARG A 213 8.63 -13.53 -3.53
C ARG A 213 8.29 -13.30 -2.05
N LEU A 214 8.42 -12.06 -1.58
CA LEU A 214 8.02 -11.66 -0.23
C LEU A 214 6.49 -11.55 -0.08
N ILE A 215 5.92 -12.22 0.92
CA ILE A 215 4.53 -12.01 1.37
C ILE A 215 4.52 -11.11 2.61
N ALA A 216 4.42 -9.80 2.39
CA ALA A 216 4.24 -8.79 3.44
C ALA A 216 2.90 -8.03 3.24
N SER A 217 2.60 -6.98 4.02
CA SER A 217 1.47 -6.09 3.64
C SER A 217 1.88 -5.32 2.38
N GLY A 218 1.16 -5.45 1.27
CA GLY A 218 1.52 -4.86 -0.03
C GLY A 218 1.83 -3.36 0.03
N ARG A 219 2.89 -2.96 -0.70
CA ARG A 219 3.47 -1.61 -0.82
C ARG A 219 4.16 -1.50 -2.18
N ILE A 220 4.30 -0.30 -2.73
CA ILE A 220 4.97 -0.10 -4.04
C ILE A 220 6.41 -0.65 -4.04
N PRO A 221 7.26 -0.43 -3.02
CA PRO A 221 8.65 -0.91 -3.02
C PRO A 221 8.81 -2.43 -2.88
N PHE A 222 7.75 -3.22 -3.11
CA PHE A 222 7.82 -4.67 -3.28
C PHE A 222 7.55 -5.12 -4.73
N PHE A 223 6.91 -4.29 -5.57
CA PHE A 223 6.76 -4.55 -7.01
C PHE A 223 6.54 -3.26 -7.79
N SER A 224 7.35 -3.06 -8.83
CA SER A 224 7.30 -1.92 -9.75
C SER A 224 8.03 -2.28 -11.05
N THR A 225 7.90 -1.43 -12.07
CA THR A 225 8.43 -1.65 -13.42
C THR A 225 9.54 -0.67 -13.80
N SER A 226 10.38 -1.04 -14.77
CA SER A 226 11.31 -0.15 -15.49
C SER A 226 10.55 0.98 -16.20
N ALA A 227 11.18 2.13 -16.43
CA ALA A 227 10.50 3.34 -16.91
C ALA A 227 9.71 3.10 -18.21
N ASP A 228 10.32 2.46 -19.21
CA ASP A 228 9.71 1.96 -20.44
C ASP A 228 8.59 0.90 -20.27
N GLY A 229 8.57 0.17 -19.15
CA GLY A 229 7.60 -0.87 -18.83
C GLY A 229 8.02 -2.30 -19.19
N SER A 230 9.17 -2.50 -19.86
CA SER A 230 9.59 -3.81 -20.39
C SER A 230 10.04 -4.81 -19.30
N LEU A 231 10.50 -4.31 -18.14
CA LEU A 231 10.96 -5.12 -17.02
C LEU A 231 10.10 -4.93 -15.76
N GLY A 232 9.81 -6.03 -15.09
CA GLY A 232 9.16 -6.07 -13.78
C GLY A 232 10.14 -6.51 -12.68
N TYR A 233 10.17 -5.78 -11.57
CA TYR A 233 11.03 -6.07 -10.43
C TYR A 233 10.17 -6.50 -9.23
N VAL A 234 10.35 -7.73 -8.71
CA VAL A 234 9.60 -8.25 -7.55
C VAL A 234 10.53 -8.49 -6.37
N PHE A 235 10.30 -7.84 -5.24
CA PHE A 235 11.15 -8.01 -4.06
C PHE A 235 10.93 -9.36 -3.36
N ASN A 236 12.02 -9.98 -2.94
CA ASN A 236 12.07 -11.28 -2.27
C ASN A 236 13.07 -11.26 -1.09
N LEU A 237 12.84 -12.16 -0.13
CA LEU A 237 13.65 -12.27 1.10
C LEU A 237 14.03 -13.72 1.46
N GLU A 238 13.55 -14.72 0.70
CA GLU A 238 13.76 -16.14 0.96
C GLU A 238 14.50 -16.80 -0.22
N PRO A 239 15.64 -17.49 -0.02
CA PRO A 239 16.38 -17.69 1.24
C PRO A 239 17.25 -16.48 1.64
N ALA A 240 17.39 -15.48 0.77
CA ALA A 240 18.16 -14.27 0.98
C ALA A 240 17.47 -13.07 0.31
N SER A 241 17.86 -11.85 0.72
CA SER A 241 17.32 -10.63 0.12
C SER A 241 17.70 -10.53 -1.35
N SER A 242 16.68 -10.40 -2.20
CA SER A 242 16.82 -10.55 -3.65
C SER A 242 15.69 -9.85 -4.41
N VAL A 243 15.89 -9.64 -5.70
CA VAL A 243 14.87 -9.13 -6.63
C VAL A 243 14.72 -10.12 -7.77
N GLN A 244 13.49 -10.55 -8.02
CA GLN A 244 13.15 -11.30 -9.23
C GLN A 244 12.97 -10.30 -10.37
N VAL A 245 13.71 -10.49 -11.45
CA VAL A 245 13.57 -9.71 -12.69
C VAL A 245 12.68 -10.50 -13.65
N VAL A 246 11.69 -9.82 -14.21
CA VAL A 246 10.69 -10.35 -15.15
C VAL A 246 10.78 -9.56 -16.45
N ASP A 247 10.80 -10.26 -17.58
CA ASP A 247 10.61 -9.71 -18.92
C ASP A 247 9.10 -9.67 -19.18
N LEU A 248 8.53 -8.46 -19.18
CA LEU A 248 7.10 -8.22 -19.30
C LEU A 248 6.64 -8.21 -20.76
N ASP A 249 7.50 -7.84 -21.71
CA ASP A 249 7.21 -7.95 -23.15
C ASP A 249 7.16 -9.43 -23.58
N GLY A 250 8.18 -10.19 -23.20
CA GLY A 250 8.34 -11.62 -23.44
C GLY A 250 7.63 -12.52 -22.41
N LYS A 251 6.83 -11.93 -21.51
CA LYS A 251 5.96 -12.60 -20.53
C LYS A 251 6.62 -13.74 -19.73
N ARG A 252 7.82 -13.51 -19.19
CA ARG A 252 8.64 -14.57 -18.58
C ARG A 252 9.56 -14.07 -17.45
N PHE A 253 9.81 -14.92 -16.46
CA PHE A 253 10.89 -14.70 -15.50
C PHE A 253 12.26 -14.70 -16.22
N LEU A 254 13.14 -13.75 -15.85
CA LEU A 254 14.53 -13.71 -16.31
C LEU A 254 15.48 -14.34 -15.30
N ASN A 255 15.60 -13.73 -14.12
CA ASN A 255 16.72 -13.96 -13.22
C ASN A 255 16.42 -13.49 -11.78
N THR A 256 17.20 -13.98 -10.81
CA THR A 256 17.22 -13.50 -9.43
C THR A 256 18.50 -12.72 -9.18
N VAL A 257 18.40 -11.44 -8.84
CA VAL A 257 19.54 -10.63 -8.38
C VAL A 257 19.58 -10.63 -6.86
N GLU A 258 20.70 -11.04 -6.26
CA GLU A 258 20.90 -10.94 -4.81
C GLU A 258 21.28 -9.50 -4.41
N ILE A 259 20.64 -8.98 -3.36
CA ILE A 259 20.91 -7.65 -2.78
C ILE A 259 21.22 -7.79 -1.27
N PRO A 260 22.34 -8.43 -0.91
CA PRO A 260 22.62 -8.85 0.46
C PRO A 260 22.74 -7.65 1.41
N GLY A 261 21.96 -7.68 2.50
CA GLY A 261 21.92 -6.60 3.51
C GLY A 261 21.04 -5.41 3.15
N CYS A 262 20.48 -5.37 1.94
CA CYS A 262 19.56 -4.34 1.47
C CYS A 262 18.16 -4.91 1.22
N GLY A 263 17.18 -4.05 0.98
CA GLY A 263 15.81 -4.45 0.68
C GLY A 263 14.96 -3.32 0.15
N LEU A 264 13.76 -3.67 -0.29
CA LEU A 264 12.90 -2.83 -1.14
C LEU A 264 13.49 -2.60 -2.54
N ILE A 265 12.66 -2.08 -3.44
CA ILE A 265 13.04 -1.66 -4.79
C ILE A 265 12.57 -0.24 -5.10
N PHE A 266 13.43 0.53 -5.77
CA PHE A 266 13.20 1.89 -6.22
C PHE A 266 13.74 2.03 -7.66
N PRO A 267 12.95 1.69 -8.69
CA PRO A 267 13.41 1.69 -10.08
C PRO A 267 13.87 3.06 -10.57
N PHE A 268 14.82 3.07 -11.51
CA PHE A 268 15.26 4.26 -12.23
C PHE A 268 15.71 3.89 -13.65
N GLY A 269 15.27 4.64 -14.65
CA GLY A 269 15.50 4.31 -16.05
C GLY A 269 14.89 2.97 -16.46
N ASP A 270 15.42 2.40 -17.54
CA ASP A 270 14.88 1.19 -18.17
C ASP A 270 15.56 -0.10 -17.65
N ASP A 271 16.79 0.02 -17.14
CA ASP A 271 17.68 -1.09 -16.75
C ASP A 271 18.12 -1.06 -15.27
N GLY A 272 17.63 -0.09 -14.47
CA GLY A 272 18.13 0.23 -13.14
C GLY A 272 17.11 0.11 -11.99
N PHE A 273 17.58 -0.30 -10.80
CA PHE A 273 16.85 -0.10 -9.55
C PHE A 273 17.76 0.12 -8.35
N ALA A 274 17.30 0.92 -7.38
CA ALA A 274 17.96 1.13 -6.10
C ALA A 274 17.28 0.35 -4.97
N SER A 275 17.98 0.15 -3.86
CA SER A 275 17.54 -0.61 -2.69
C SER A 275 18.16 -0.06 -1.42
N LEU A 276 17.41 0.02 -0.31
CA LEU A 276 17.88 0.62 0.94
C LEU A 276 18.58 -0.43 1.81
N CYS A 277 19.75 -0.09 2.34
CA CYS A 277 20.61 -1.02 3.08
C CYS A 277 20.51 -0.85 4.60
N ALA A 278 20.63 -1.96 5.33
CA ALA A 278 20.43 -2.02 6.79
C ALA A 278 21.52 -1.28 7.61
N ASP A 279 22.56 -0.80 6.96
CA ASP A 279 23.64 0.03 7.51
C ASP A 279 23.46 1.54 7.21
N GLY A 280 22.36 1.93 6.55
CA GLY A 280 22.07 3.29 6.14
C GLY A 280 22.55 3.66 4.74
N ALA A 281 23.17 2.73 3.99
CA ALA A 281 23.59 2.95 2.61
C ALA A 281 22.44 2.78 1.59
N LEU A 282 22.70 3.22 0.37
CA LEU A 282 21.90 2.92 -0.81
C LEU A 282 22.67 1.97 -1.72
N ALA A 283 22.05 0.85 -2.10
CA ALA A 283 22.50 0.03 -3.20
C ALA A 283 21.87 0.50 -4.51
N THR A 284 22.63 0.47 -5.59
CA THR A 284 22.15 0.69 -6.97
C THR A 284 22.54 -0.53 -7.80
N VAL A 285 21.60 -1.05 -8.57
CA VAL A 285 21.75 -2.21 -9.44
C VAL A 285 21.49 -1.77 -10.88
N MET A 286 22.45 -2.05 -11.76
CA MET A 286 22.28 -1.98 -13.22
C MET A 286 22.20 -3.40 -13.78
N LEU A 287 21.23 -3.67 -14.64
CA LEU A 287 21.08 -4.94 -15.36
C LEU A 287 21.83 -4.93 -16.69
N ASP A 288 22.16 -6.11 -17.21
CA ASP A 288 22.55 -6.31 -18.61
C ASP A 288 21.38 -6.84 -19.46
N ASP A 289 21.59 -6.98 -20.78
CA ASP A 289 20.63 -7.56 -21.76
C ASP A 289 20.06 -8.94 -21.37
N ALA A 290 20.68 -9.65 -20.41
CA ALA A 290 20.25 -10.95 -19.92
C ALA A 290 19.55 -10.90 -18.54
N GLY A 291 19.39 -9.70 -17.95
CA GLY A 291 18.85 -9.51 -16.61
C GLY A 291 19.84 -9.86 -15.49
N ALA A 292 21.15 -9.87 -15.75
CA ALA A 292 22.16 -10.06 -14.71
C ALA A 292 22.52 -8.72 -14.05
N GLY A 293 22.31 -8.63 -12.74
CA GLY A 293 22.57 -7.40 -11.98
C GLY A 293 24.02 -7.20 -11.58
N SER A 294 24.52 -5.99 -11.79
CA SER A 294 25.75 -5.46 -11.22
C SER A 294 25.41 -4.43 -10.15
N MET A 295 25.97 -4.58 -8.95
CA MET A 295 25.57 -3.83 -7.74
C MET A 295 26.71 -2.92 -7.25
N VAL A 296 26.38 -1.67 -6.95
CA VAL A 296 27.25 -0.69 -6.29
C VAL A 296 26.55 -0.19 -5.02
N THR A 297 27.32 0.11 -3.97
CA THR A 297 26.80 0.63 -2.69
C THR A 297 27.41 1.99 -2.38
N SER A 298 26.58 2.96 -1.98
CA SER A 298 27.02 4.25 -1.46
C SER A 298 27.68 4.12 -0.07
N ALA A 299 28.20 5.23 0.45
CA ALA A 299 28.36 5.37 1.90
C ALA A 299 26.97 5.53 2.57
N PRO A 300 26.83 5.22 3.87
CA PRO A 300 25.61 5.51 4.62
C PRO A 300 25.22 6.99 4.57
N PHE A 301 23.92 7.25 4.36
CA PHE A 301 23.35 8.60 4.24
C PHE A 301 22.20 8.89 5.22
N PHE A 302 21.68 7.86 5.92
CA PHE A 302 20.71 8.00 7.01
C PHE A 302 21.09 7.09 8.19
N ASP A 303 20.54 7.36 9.38
CA ASP A 303 20.71 6.48 10.55
C ASP A 303 19.62 5.41 10.54
N ALA A 304 19.98 4.19 10.13
CA ALA A 304 19.04 3.07 9.99
C ALA A 304 18.46 2.55 11.32
N GLU A 305 19.03 2.93 12.48
CA GLU A 305 18.55 2.52 13.81
C GLU A 305 17.75 3.66 14.48
N ASN A 306 18.26 4.89 14.45
CA ASN A 306 17.73 6.03 15.23
C ASN A 306 16.94 7.06 14.42
N ASP A 307 17.08 7.13 13.10
CA ASP A 307 16.18 7.94 12.25
C ASP A 307 15.92 7.29 10.88
N PRO A 308 15.21 6.14 10.86
CA PRO A 308 15.06 5.34 9.65
C PRO A 308 14.32 6.07 8.53
N VAL A 309 14.74 5.81 7.28
CA VAL A 309 14.01 6.23 6.07
C VAL A 309 12.68 5.46 5.95
N PHE A 310 11.62 6.18 5.59
CA PHE A 310 10.35 5.58 5.21
C PHE A 310 10.50 4.74 3.95
N GLU A 311 10.05 3.50 4.04
CA GLU A 311 9.88 2.58 2.91
C GLU A 311 9.11 3.24 1.73
N GLU A 312 8.11 4.07 2.01
CA GLU A 312 7.25 4.75 1.00
C GLU A 312 7.83 6.09 0.48
N SER A 313 9.14 6.27 0.52
CA SER A 313 9.80 7.47 0.00
C SER A 313 9.53 7.63 -1.52
N PRO A 314 9.13 8.82 -2.00
CA PRO A 314 8.76 9.00 -3.40
C PRO A 314 9.99 9.02 -4.33
N VAL A 315 9.81 8.43 -5.52
CA VAL A 315 10.80 8.35 -6.60
C VAL A 315 10.09 8.56 -7.94
N ASP A 316 10.64 9.40 -8.81
CA ASP A 316 10.33 9.37 -10.24
C ASP A 316 11.28 8.40 -10.95
N ARG A 317 10.74 7.23 -11.28
CA ARG A 317 11.46 6.16 -11.99
C ARG A 317 11.93 6.55 -13.40
N ARG A 318 11.33 7.56 -14.04
CA ARG A 318 11.74 8.06 -15.38
C ARG A 318 13.05 8.86 -15.31
N THR A 319 13.20 9.69 -14.28
CA THR A 319 14.35 10.61 -14.14
C THR A 319 15.42 10.09 -13.18
N GLY A 320 15.04 9.24 -12.22
CA GLY A 320 15.87 8.85 -11.09
C GLY A 320 15.75 9.81 -9.88
N GLU A 321 14.89 10.84 -9.92
CA GLU A 321 14.75 11.77 -8.80
C GLU A 321 14.04 11.10 -7.60
N ALA A 322 14.75 10.95 -6.48
CA ALA A 322 14.26 10.35 -5.25
C ALA A 322 14.35 11.32 -4.06
N LEU A 323 13.35 11.28 -3.18
CA LEU A 323 13.36 11.99 -1.89
C LEU A 323 13.25 10.97 -0.76
N PHE A 324 14.38 10.54 -0.21
CA PHE A 324 14.39 9.60 0.92
C PHE A 324 14.15 10.34 2.23
N ILE A 325 12.96 10.16 2.83
CA ILE A 325 12.50 10.94 3.98
C ILE A 325 12.57 10.07 5.24
N THR A 326 13.09 10.61 6.35
CA THR A 326 13.22 9.90 7.63
C THR A 326 12.03 10.09 8.58
N TYR A 327 11.98 9.35 9.68
CA TYR A 327 10.94 9.50 10.72
C TYR A 327 10.97 10.85 11.45
N SER A 328 12.13 11.53 11.49
CA SER A 328 12.23 12.93 11.90
C SER A 328 11.73 13.91 10.84
N GLY A 329 11.55 13.50 9.58
CA GLY A 329 11.18 14.40 8.49
C GLY A 329 12.36 15.17 7.88
N GLN A 330 13.57 14.62 7.99
CA GLN A 330 14.70 15.00 7.14
C GLN A 330 14.50 14.39 5.75
N VAL A 331 14.48 15.24 4.73
CA VAL A 331 14.43 14.89 3.31
C VAL A 331 15.86 14.80 2.80
N ASN A 332 16.22 13.66 2.22
CA ASN A 332 17.52 13.41 1.58
C ASN A 332 17.28 13.25 0.08
N PRO A 333 17.50 14.30 -0.74
CA PRO A 333 17.31 14.20 -2.19
C PRO A 333 18.48 13.42 -2.81
N VAL A 334 18.16 12.45 -3.66
CA VAL A 334 19.13 11.61 -4.36
C VAL A 334 18.74 11.50 -5.82
N MET A 335 19.69 11.73 -6.72
CA MET A 335 19.56 11.32 -8.12
C MET A 335 20.06 9.87 -8.22
N LEU A 336 19.14 8.95 -8.51
CA LEU A 336 19.44 7.54 -8.73
C LEU A 336 20.15 7.33 -10.08
N GLY A 337 20.91 6.24 -10.18
CA GLY A 337 21.78 5.95 -11.32
C GLY A 337 22.80 4.87 -10.96
N ALA A 338 23.65 4.49 -11.92
CA ALA A 338 24.76 3.55 -11.66
C ALA A 338 25.74 4.06 -10.56
N GLU A 339 25.94 5.38 -10.50
CA GLU A 339 26.60 6.09 -9.40
C GLU A 339 25.60 7.13 -8.83
N PRO A 340 24.93 6.87 -7.69
CA PRO A 340 23.90 7.76 -7.15
C PRO A 340 24.49 9.04 -6.57
N GLN A 341 23.84 10.19 -6.81
CA GLN A 341 24.30 11.50 -6.39
C GLN A 341 23.40 12.07 -5.27
N PHE A 342 23.99 12.41 -4.13
CA PHE A 342 23.30 12.87 -2.93
C PHE A 342 23.37 14.40 -2.83
N ALA A 343 22.23 15.07 -2.62
CA ALA A 343 22.16 16.51 -2.39
C ALA A 343 22.05 16.86 -0.90
N GLU A 344 22.26 18.14 -0.56
CA GLU A 344 22.19 18.63 0.83
C GLU A 344 20.79 18.40 1.45
N PRO A 345 20.69 17.59 2.54
CA PRO A 345 19.43 17.28 3.20
C PRO A 345 18.72 18.51 3.78
N TRP A 346 17.42 18.39 4.04
CA TRP A 346 16.62 19.49 4.60
C TRP A 346 15.40 19.01 5.38
N SER A 347 14.97 19.79 6.37
CA SER A 347 13.86 19.42 7.28
C SER A 347 12.52 20.00 6.82
N ILE A 348 11.51 19.13 6.78
CA ILE A 348 10.08 19.48 6.55
C ILE A 348 9.60 20.54 7.57
N GLN A 349 10.01 20.41 8.84
CA GLN A 349 9.67 21.35 9.90
C GLN A 349 10.33 22.72 9.69
N ARG A 350 11.58 22.76 9.21
CA ARG A 350 12.26 24.03 8.88
C ARG A 350 11.64 24.75 7.69
N ALA A 351 11.16 24.02 6.68
CA ALA A 351 10.36 24.58 5.58
C ALA A 351 9.08 25.28 6.09
N ALA A 352 8.50 24.75 7.18
CA ALA A 352 7.36 25.34 7.89
C ALA A 352 7.74 26.40 8.96
N GLY A 353 9.00 26.84 9.02
CA GLY A 353 9.47 27.85 9.99
C GLY A 353 9.61 27.36 11.44
N LEU A 354 9.59 26.05 11.67
CA LEU A 354 9.76 25.43 12.99
C LEU A 354 11.20 24.95 13.20
N SER A 355 11.53 24.56 14.44
CA SER A 355 12.70 23.74 14.71
C SER A 355 12.61 22.41 13.95
N ALA A 356 13.75 21.85 13.54
CA ALA A 356 13.78 20.46 13.08
C ALA A 356 13.27 19.53 14.20
N ALA A 357 12.59 18.46 13.81
CA ALA A 357 12.38 17.35 14.73
C ALA A 357 13.67 16.52 14.81
N GLU A 358 13.93 15.96 15.98
CA GLU A 358 15.12 15.16 16.27
C GLU A 358 14.71 13.69 16.52
N ALA A 359 15.70 12.79 16.62
CA ALA A 359 15.55 11.40 17.04
C ALA A 359 15.27 11.23 18.56
N ASP A 360 14.66 12.24 19.20
CA ASP A 360 14.35 12.26 20.63
C ASP A 360 12.97 11.65 20.90
N VAL A 361 12.94 10.62 21.75
CA VAL A 361 11.73 9.86 22.13
C VAL A 361 10.78 10.65 23.03
N GLU A 362 11.23 11.72 23.67
CA GLU A 362 10.39 12.62 24.49
C GLU A 362 9.98 13.91 23.74
N GLN A 363 10.58 14.19 22.57
CA GLN A 363 10.27 15.40 21.80
C GLN A 363 8.97 15.25 21.01
N GLU A 364 7.86 15.67 21.62
CA GLU A 364 6.58 15.93 20.94
C GLU A 364 6.72 17.12 19.98
N THR A 365 6.51 16.89 18.69
CA THR A 365 6.62 17.90 17.63
C THR A 365 5.89 17.44 16.36
N TRP A 366 5.84 18.28 15.32
CA TRP A 366 5.30 17.91 14.02
C TRP A 366 6.23 16.92 13.28
N ARG A 367 5.67 15.78 12.87
CA ARG A 367 6.39 14.69 12.18
C ARG A 367 5.55 14.14 11.00
N PRO A 368 6.19 13.58 9.96
CA PRO A 368 5.48 12.82 8.94
C PRO A 368 4.89 11.53 9.51
N GLY A 369 3.69 11.14 9.05
CA GLY A 369 3.02 9.95 9.56
C GLY A 369 1.95 9.37 8.64
N GLY A 370 1.96 8.05 8.47
CA GLY A 370 0.87 7.33 7.82
C GLY A 370 1.22 5.91 7.40
N ARG A 371 0.39 5.35 6.53
CA ARG A 371 0.77 4.17 5.73
C ARG A 371 1.69 4.57 4.60
N ARG A 372 1.26 5.53 3.77
CA ARG A 372 2.02 6.14 2.67
C ARG A 372 1.93 7.67 2.78
N PRO A 373 2.83 8.33 3.52
CA PRO A 373 2.64 9.72 3.93
C PRO A 373 3.13 10.77 2.91
N PHE A 374 3.62 10.36 1.74
CA PHE A 374 4.20 11.26 0.75
C PHE A 374 3.58 11.08 -0.63
N ALA A 375 3.41 12.19 -1.34
CA ALA A 375 3.17 12.24 -2.78
C ALA A 375 3.97 13.40 -3.37
N VAL A 376 4.41 13.29 -4.62
CA VAL A 376 5.09 14.38 -5.34
C VAL A 376 4.34 14.62 -6.64
N HIS A 377 4.04 15.88 -6.94
CA HIS A 377 3.70 16.29 -8.30
C HIS A 377 5.01 16.59 -9.03
N ARG A 378 5.35 15.78 -10.03
CA ARG A 378 6.69 15.74 -10.64
C ARG A 378 7.02 17.06 -11.34
N ASP A 379 6.17 17.50 -12.26
CA ASP A 379 6.48 18.62 -13.16
C ASP A 379 6.40 20.00 -12.46
N SER A 380 5.78 20.11 -11.27
CA SER A 380 5.86 21.33 -10.43
C SER A 380 6.78 21.22 -9.21
N GLY A 381 7.43 20.07 -9.01
CA GLY A 381 8.35 19.84 -7.88
C GLY A 381 7.69 19.91 -6.49
N MET A 382 6.37 19.72 -6.39
CA MET A 382 5.61 19.90 -5.14
C MET A 382 5.52 18.58 -4.35
N LEU A 383 6.11 18.55 -3.16
CA LEU A 383 6.00 17.46 -2.19
C LEU A 383 4.80 17.71 -1.25
N PHE A 384 3.87 16.77 -1.21
CA PHE A 384 2.76 16.73 -0.25
C PHE A 384 3.05 15.70 0.85
N VAL A 385 2.97 16.14 2.11
CA VAL A 385 3.29 15.32 3.29
C VAL A 385 2.10 15.23 4.24
N LEU A 386 1.69 14.00 4.61
CA LEU A 386 0.79 13.76 5.74
C LEU A 386 1.53 13.94 7.07
N MET A 387 1.08 14.90 7.87
CA MET A 387 1.76 15.38 9.08
C MET A 387 0.86 15.29 10.32
N HIS A 388 1.43 14.89 11.45
CA HIS A 388 0.79 14.86 12.77
C HIS A 388 1.75 15.37 13.86
N THR A 389 1.22 15.59 15.07
CA THR A 389 2.01 15.90 16.26
C THR A 389 2.28 14.64 17.06
N GLY A 390 3.55 14.33 17.34
CA GLY A 390 3.92 13.15 18.12
C GLY A 390 5.40 13.09 18.52
N THR A 391 5.75 12.12 19.36
CA THR A 391 7.14 11.76 19.66
C THR A 391 7.75 10.93 18.52
N HIS A 392 9.06 10.63 18.56
CA HIS A 392 9.77 10.03 17.42
C HIS A 392 9.14 8.74 16.86
N TRP A 393 8.69 7.80 17.70
CA TRP A 393 8.14 6.49 17.27
C TRP A 393 6.64 6.52 16.91
N THR A 394 6.20 7.55 16.18
CA THR A 394 4.80 7.76 15.75
C THR A 394 4.60 7.68 14.23
N GLN A 395 5.59 7.19 13.49
CA GLN A 395 5.66 7.18 12.03
C GLN A 395 4.50 6.47 11.28
N LYS A 396 3.72 5.61 11.97
CA LYS A 396 2.53 4.94 11.42
C LYS A 396 1.20 5.44 11.99
N GLU A 397 1.23 6.49 12.82
CA GLU A 397 0.04 7.29 13.12
C GLU A 397 -0.41 8.03 11.85
N HIS A 398 -1.68 8.46 11.79
CA HIS A 398 -2.23 9.10 10.60
C HIS A 398 -2.05 10.62 10.67
N GLY A 399 -1.69 11.27 9.56
CA GLY A 399 -1.61 12.72 9.46
C GLY A 399 -2.96 13.40 9.77
N ILE A 400 -2.93 14.55 10.42
CA ILE A 400 -4.11 15.41 10.63
C ILE A 400 -4.11 16.63 9.69
N GLU A 401 -2.95 16.95 9.12
CA GLU A 401 -2.78 17.95 8.07
C GLU A 401 -2.05 17.34 6.86
N VAL A 402 -2.22 17.96 5.69
CA VAL A 402 -1.27 17.86 4.57
C VAL A 402 -0.43 19.13 4.50
N TRP A 403 0.88 19.00 4.37
CA TRP A 403 1.80 20.10 4.12
C TRP A 403 2.28 20.03 2.66
N ALA A 404 2.10 21.12 1.91
CA ALA A 404 2.57 21.26 0.53
C ALA A 404 3.88 22.08 0.52
N ILE A 405 4.97 21.50 0.00
CA ILE A 405 6.33 22.05 0.05
C ILE A 405 6.97 21.95 -1.33
N ASP A 406 7.50 23.08 -1.81
CA ASP A 406 8.29 23.19 -3.03
C ASP A 406 9.69 22.62 -2.78
N THR A 407 10.05 21.58 -3.52
CA THR A 407 11.32 20.86 -3.31
C THR A 407 12.54 21.62 -3.81
N HIS A 408 12.36 22.60 -4.70
CA HIS A 408 13.43 23.43 -5.25
C HIS A 408 13.77 24.61 -4.32
N THR A 409 12.76 25.36 -3.87
CA THR A 409 12.97 26.50 -2.95
C THR A 409 13.02 26.09 -1.48
N LYS A 410 12.46 24.92 -1.15
CA LYS A 410 12.30 24.39 0.21
C LYS A 410 11.34 25.23 1.09
N ASP A 411 10.43 25.98 0.46
CA ASP A 411 9.36 26.71 1.16
C ASP A 411 8.11 25.83 1.36
N LEU A 412 7.51 25.89 2.55
CA LEU A 412 6.11 25.53 2.75
C LEU A 412 5.21 26.50 1.97
N LYS A 413 4.39 25.99 1.04
CA LYS A 413 3.40 26.77 0.28
C LYS A 413 2.00 26.68 0.90
N GLY A 414 1.65 25.56 1.53
CA GLY A 414 0.34 25.35 2.15
C GLY A 414 0.33 24.35 3.30
N ARG A 415 -0.63 24.51 4.22
CA ARG A 415 -1.01 23.55 5.27
C ARG A 415 -2.53 23.38 5.21
N PHE A 416 -3.00 22.15 5.11
CA PHE A 416 -4.40 21.83 4.83
C PHE A 416 -4.94 20.88 5.90
N ASP A 417 -5.89 21.36 6.72
CA ASP A 417 -6.60 20.55 7.72
C ASP A 417 -7.40 19.43 7.05
N LEU A 418 -7.34 18.21 7.57
CA LEU A 418 -8.11 17.07 7.07
C LEU A 418 -9.40 16.83 7.90
N PRO A 419 -10.56 16.51 7.27
CA PRO A 419 -11.80 16.24 8.01
C PRO A 419 -11.75 14.96 8.85
N THR A 420 -10.93 13.99 8.44
CA THR A 420 -10.57 12.78 9.18
C THR A 420 -9.10 12.47 8.95
N SER A 421 -8.44 11.78 9.88
CA SER A 421 -6.99 11.53 9.79
C SER A 421 -6.61 10.80 8.49
N GLY A 422 -5.60 11.33 7.81
CA GLY A 422 -5.10 10.85 6.52
C GLY A 422 -4.11 9.70 6.69
N ARG A 423 -4.41 8.60 6.00
CA ARG A 423 -3.67 7.33 6.07
C ARG A 423 -2.70 7.14 4.90
N ALA A 424 -3.09 7.59 3.71
CA ALA A 424 -2.29 7.52 2.50
C ALA A 424 -2.61 8.73 1.64
N ILE A 425 -1.61 9.25 0.92
CA ILE A 425 -1.73 10.38 0.00
C ILE A 425 -1.24 10.00 -1.41
N ALA A 426 -1.80 10.63 -2.43
CA ALA A 426 -1.38 10.58 -3.83
C ALA A 426 -1.76 11.91 -4.51
N VAL A 427 -1.22 12.19 -5.69
CA VAL A 427 -1.59 13.34 -6.53
C VAL A 427 -1.50 12.91 -7.99
N SER A 428 -2.42 13.34 -8.87
CA SER A 428 -2.27 13.12 -10.31
C SER A 428 -1.08 13.91 -10.88
N GLN A 429 -0.72 13.67 -12.14
CA GLN A 429 0.55 14.10 -12.75
C GLN A 429 0.35 14.93 -14.02
N ASP A 430 -0.84 15.53 -14.15
CA ASP A 430 -1.28 16.39 -15.24
C ASP A 430 -1.14 17.90 -14.88
N ASP A 431 -1.46 18.79 -15.81
CA ASP A 431 -1.34 20.25 -15.65
C ASP A 431 -2.37 20.88 -14.67
N ASP A 432 -3.51 20.23 -14.39
CA ASP A 432 -4.59 20.71 -13.50
C ASP A 432 -4.82 19.74 -12.30
N PRO A 433 -3.79 19.33 -11.54
CA PRO A 433 -3.78 18.08 -10.80
C PRO A 433 -4.70 18.04 -9.58
N LEU A 434 -5.13 16.83 -9.20
CA LEU A 434 -5.95 16.55 -8.01
C LEU A 434 -5.16 15.83 -6.92
N LEU A 435 -5.32 16.29 -5.68
CA LEU A 435 -4.70 15.72 -4.48
C LEU A 435 -5.66 14.74 -3.79
N TYR A 436 -5.18 13.52 -3.53
CA TYR A 436 -5.99 12.41 -3.02
C TYR A 436 -5.54 12.00 -1.62
N VAL A 437 -6.45 12.00 -0.64
CA VAL A 437 -6.17 11.53 0.73
C VAL A 437 -7.17 10.45 1.15
N SER A 438 -6.67 9.25 1.45
CA SER A 438 -7.48 8.21 2.11
C SER A 438 -7.64 8.55 3.59
N GLY A 439 -8.84 8.96 3.98
CA GLY A 439 -9.20 9.36 5.33
C GLY A 439 -9.78 8.24 6.18
N ASP A 440 -9.63 8.38 7.49
CA ASP A 440 -10.25 7.48 8.47
C ASP A 440 -11.77 7.42 8.31
N GLY A 441 -12.35 6.26 8.66
CA GLY A 441 -13.74 5.92 8.34
C GLY A 441 -13.95 5.30 6.96
N GLY A 442 -12.95 5.36 6.07
CA GLY A 442 -13.03 4.86 4.69
C GLY A 442 -13.49 5.91 3.69
N TRP A 443 -13.11 7.16 3.94
CA TRP A 443 -13.31 8.27 3.00
C TRP A 443 -12.13 8.36 2.03
N LEU A 444 -12.41 8.79 0.81
CA LEU A 444 -11.45 9.43 -0.07
C LEU A 444 -11.80 10.92 -0.12
N TRP A 445 -10.85 11.77 0.27
CA TRP A 445 -10.90 13.22 0.06
C TRP A 445 -10.16 13.53 -1.24
N ILE A 446 -10.83 14.23 -2.16
CA ILE A 446 -10.27 14.70 -3.43
C ILE A 446 -10.20 16.22 -3.33
N MET A 447 -9.00 16.77 -3.42
CA MET A 447 -8.66 18.12 -2.99
C MET A 447 -7.92 18.89 -4.08
N ASP A 448 -8.21 20.19 -4.17
CA ASP A 448 -7.43 21.19 -4.89
C ASP A 448 -6.04 21.30 -4.19
N PRO A 449 -4.92 21.04 -4.90
CA PRO A 449 -3.59 20.91 -4.28
C PRO A 449 -2.99 22.24 -3.81
N ASP A 450 -3.34 23.36 -4.44
CA ASP A 450 -2.83 24.69 -4.10
C ASP A 450 -3.50 25.26 -2.84
N THR A 451 -4.78 24.95 -2.63
CA THR A 451 -5.61 25.58 -1.60
C THR A 451 -6.16 24.62 -0.55
N GLY A 452 -5.96 23.31 -0.72
CA GLY A 452 -6.44 22.26 0.19
C GLY A 452 -7.96 22.11 0.22
N LYS A 453 -8.70 22.72 -0.71
CA LYS A 453 -10.16 22.65 -0.72
C LYS A 453 -10.62 21.31 -1.24
N ILE A 454 -11.49 20.63 -0.50
CA ILE A 454 -12.16 19.41 -0.96
C ILE A 454 -13.09 19.77 -2.11
N VAL A 455 -12.74 19.35 -3.33
CA VAL A 455 -13.57 19.49 -4.53
C VAL A 455 -14.55 18.33 -4.66
N ARG A 456 -14.18 17.14 -4.17
CA ARG A 456 -15.03 15.94 -4.15
C ARG A 456 -14.69 15.04 -2.96
N GLN A 457 -15.67 14.26 -2.50
CA GLN A 457 -15.51 13.26 -1.44
C GLN A 457 -16.20 11.96 -1.86
N MET A 458 -15.61 10.81 -1.53
CA MET A 458 -16.23 9.50 -1.76
C MET A 458 -16.23 8.67 -0.46
N PRO A 459 -17.39 8.20 0.03
CA PRO A 459 -17.47 7.30 1.17
C PRO A 459 -17.20 5.84 0.77
N GLU A 460 -17.07 4.97 1.76
CA GLU A 460 -17.02 3.50 1.62
C GLU A 460 -15.84 2.92 0.81
N MET A 461 -14.85 3.73 0.44
CA MET A 461 -13.64 3.36 -0.33
C MET A 461 -12.66 2.43 0.41
N GLY A 462 -13.03 1.98 1.61
CA GLY A 462 -12.20 1.13 2.47
C GLY A 462 -11.01 1.86 3.10
N ARG A 463 -10.20 1.13 3.85
CA ARG A 463 -9.02 1.68 4.57
C ARG A 463 -7.76 1.54 3.72
N ALA A 464 -7.72 2.25 2.59
CA ALA A 464 -6.65 2.13 1.61
C ALA A 464 -5.26 2.19 2.27
N GLY A 465 -4.44 1.17 1.98
CA GLY A 465 -3.03 1.14 2.36
C GLY A 465 -2.09 1.60 1.25
N MET A 466 -2.62 1.75 0.04
CA MET A 466 -1.92 2.06 -1.20
C MET A 466 -2.94 2.71 -2.15
N MET A 467 -2.49 3.77 -2.82
CA MET A 467 -3.15 4.39 -3.97
C MET A 467 -2.10 4.57 -5.06
N LEU A 468 -2.47 4.36 -6.33
CA LEU A 468 -1.63 4.55 -7.51
C LEU A 468 -2.38 5.46 -8.49
N VAL A 469 -1.62 6.24 -9.27
CA VAL A 469 -2.11 7.19 -10.28
C VAL A 469 -1.51 6.85 -11.64
N PRO A 470 -2.15 7.25 -12.74
CA PRO A 470 -1.52 7.40 -14.05
C PRO A 470 -0.21 8.20 -13.98
N GLY A 471 0.68 8.00 -14.96
CA GLY A 471 1.91 8.79 -15.05
C GLY A 471 2.97 8.50 -13.97
N PHE A 472 2.90 7.29 -13.38
CA PHE A 472 3.83 6.50 -12.52
C PHE A 472 3.43 6.34 -11.04
#